data_AF-A0A937YMZ7-F1
#
_entry.id   AF-A0A937YMZ7-F1
#
_cell.length_a   1.000
_cell.length_b   1.000
_cell.length_c   1.000
_cell.angle_alpha   90.00
_cell.angle_beta   90.00
_cell.angle_gamma   90.00
#
_symmetry.space_group_name_H-M   'P 1'
#
loop_
_entity.id
_entity.type
_entity.pdbx_description
1 polymer ?
#
loop_
_entity_poly.entity_id
_entity_poly.type
_entity_poly.pdbx_seq_one_letter_code
_entity_poly.pdbx_strand_id
1 'polypeptide(L)'
;MAEAGERLVELLGESLAVWRLAGRVERQGEAVVVCVAGAASLRIEPPPPGLPFRWLLRVGARQRGISGLPGLLRHLRAELAPERAASRLRLTPRPLLLP
;
A
#
# COMPACT_ATOMS: atom_id res chain seq x y z
N MET A 1 -7.16 -0.48 20.15
CA MET A 1 -7.08 -0.93 18.74
C MET A 1 -7.84 -0.02 17.78
N ALA A 2 -8.97 0.58 18.17
CA ALA A 2 -9.74 1.49 17.30
C ALA A 2 -8.92 2.67 16.75
N GLU A 3 -8.11 3.32 17.59
CA GLU A 3 -7.28 4.49 17.23
C GLU A 3 -6.20 4.18 16.18
N ALA A 4 -5.63 2.98 16.19
CA ALA A 4 -4.64 2.57 15.19
C ALA A 4 -5.26 2.35 13.81
N GLY A 5 -6.54 1.96 13.76
CA GLY A 5 -7.31 1.85 12.53
C GLY A 5 -7.66 3.21 11.93
N GLU A 6 -8.08 4.16 12.78
CA GLU A 6 -8.38 5.54 12.34
C GLU A 6 -7.14 6.23 11.76
N ARG A 7 -6.00 6.16 12.46
CA ARG A 7 -4.73 6.71 11.96
C ARG A 7 -4.29 6.08 10.64
N LEU A 8 -4.59 4.79 10.43
CA LEU A 8 -4.30 4.14 9.15
C LEU A 8 -5.21 4.67 8.03
N VAL A 9 -6.50 4.87 8.29
CA VAL A 9 -7.43 5.44 7.30
C VAL A 9 -6.99 6.84 6.90
N GLU A 10 -6.67 7.70 7.87
CA GLU A 10 -6.19 9.07 7.63
C GLU A 10 -4.91 9.07 6.78
N LEU A 11 -3.90 8.32 7.21
CA LEU A 11 -2.63 8.21 6.47
C LEU A 11 -2.82 7.72 5.03
N LEU A 12 -3.71 6.75 4.81
CA LEU A 12 -3.99 6.23 3.48
C LEU A 12 -4.71 7.29 2.63
N GLY A 13 -5.63 8.07 3.22
CA GLY A 13 -6.27 9.21 2.56
C GLY A 13 -5.24 10.26 2.12
N GLU A 14 -4.34 10.65 3.02
CA GLU A 14 -3.23 11.56 2.69
C GLU A 14 -2.32 10.99 1.60
N SER A 15 -2.04 9.68 1.67
CA SER A 15 -1.21 9.01 0.65
C SER A 15 -1.86 9.05 -0.73
N LEU A 16 -3.19 8.86 -0.84
CA LEU A 16 -3.91 9.02 -2.12
C LEU A 16 -3.78 10.44 -2.66
N ALA A 17 -3.90 11.45 -1.79
CA ALA A 17 -3.75 12.86 -2.16
C ALA A 17 -2.32 13.17 -2.68
N VAL A 18 -1.29 12.69 -1.99
CA VAL A 18 0.13 12.81 -2.44
C VAL A 18 0.33 12.16 -3.80
N TRP A 19 -0.31 11.02 -4.05
CA TRP A 19 -0.22 10.32 -5.32
C TRP A 19 -1.11 10.89 -6.43
N ARG A 20 -1.92 11.92 -6.10
CA ARG A 20 -2.92 12.54 -6.98
C ARG A 20 -3.90 11.51 -7.54
N LEU A 21 -4.34 10.58 -6.71
CA LEU A 21 -5.33 9.57 -7.07
C LEU A 21 -6.70 9.96 -6.51
N ALA A 22 -7.70 10.04 -7.40
CA ALA A 22 -9.09 10.23 -7.00
C ALA A 22 -9.65 8.91 -6.44
N GLY A 23 -9.76 8.83 -5.13
CA GLY A 23 -10.25 7.65 -4.44
C GLY A 23 -10.73 7.94 -3.03
N ARG A 24 -11.23 6.89 -2.38
CA ARG A 24 -11.74 6.92 -1.01
C ARG A 24 -11.11 5.79 -0.19
N VAL A 25 -10.92 6.07 1.09
CA VAL A 25 -10.48 5.12 2.09
C VAL A 25 -11.60 5.01 3.13
N GLU A 26 -12.09 3.80 3.35
CA GLU A 26 -13.19 3.55 4.26
C GLU A 26 -12.83 2.42 5.22
N ARG A 27 -13.25 2.57 6.48
CA ARG A 27 -13.20 1.49 7.44
C ARG A 27 -14.44 0.61 7.30
N GLN A 28 -14.23 -0.70 7.23
CA GLN A 28 -15.29 -1.71 7.19
C GLN A 28 -15.02 -2.78 8.26
N GLY A 29 -15.50 -2.52 9.49
CA GLY A 29 -15.17 -3.32 10.67
C GLY A 29 -13.68 -3.22 11.00
N GLU A 30 -13.00 -4.37 11.01
CA GLU A 30 -11.55 -4.46 11.23
C GLU A 30 -10.73 -4.26 9.94
N ALA A 31 -11.38 -4.18 8.79
CA ALA A 31 -10.72 -3.97 7.52
C ALA A 31 -10.71 -2.49 7.12
N VAL A 32 -9.69 -2.09 6.34
CA VAL A 32 -9.66 -0.82 5.64
C VAL A 32 -9.74 -1.10 4.13
N VAL A 33 -10.67 -0.44 3.46
CA VAL A 33 -10.92 -0.58 2.02
C VAL A 33 -10.49 0.68 1.30
N VAL A 34 -9.69 0.52 0.25
CA VAL A 34 -9.23 1.60 -0.62
C VAL A 34 -9.84 1.40 -2.00
N CYS A 35 -10.53 2.42 -2.49
CA CYS A 35 -11.18 2.42 -3.79
C CYS A 35 -10.69 3.63 -4.60
N VAL A 36 -10.07 3.40 -5.76
CA VAL A 36 -9.64 4.46 -6.69
C VAL A 36 -10.34 4.22 -8.03
N ALA A 37 -10.80 5.29 -8.67
CA ALA A 37 -11.46 5.18 -9.97
C ALA A 37 -10.51 4.53 -11.01
N GLY A 38 -10.99 3.51 -11.73
CA GLY A 38 -10.20 2.79 -12.73
C GLY A 38 -9.20 1.77 -12.18
N ALA A 39 -9.15 1.57 -10.86
CA ALA A 39 -8.31 0.54 -10.23
C ALA A 39 -9.15 -0.51 -9.49
N ALA A 40 -8.56 -1.68 -9.24
CA ALA A 40 -9.20 -2.70 -8.41
C ALA A 40 -9.35 -2.18 -6.97
N SER A 41 -10.47 -2.53 -6.31
CA SER A 41 -10.62 -2.27 -4.88
C SER A 41 -9.60 -3.11 -4.09
N LEU A 42 -8.97 -2.45 -3.12
CA LEU A 42 -7.97 -3.04 -2.25
C LEU A 42 -8.54 -3.15 -0.85
N ARG A 43 -8.30 -4.29 -0.20
CA ARG A 43 -8.76 -4.53 1.16
C ARG A 43 -7.59 -4.92 2.05
N ILE A 44 -7.48 -4.22 3.18
CA ILE A 44 -6.41 -4.38 4.17
C ILE A 44 -7.07 -4.95 5.41
N GLU A 45 -6.70 -6.16 5.79
CA GLU A 45 -7.33 -6.90 6.88
C GLU A 45 -6.28 -7.29 7.94
N PRO A 46 -6.68 -7.56 9.19
CA PRO A 46 -5.83 -8.28 10.12
C PRO A 46 -5.46 -9.65 9.52
N PRO A 47 -4.21 -10.10 9.67
CA PRO A 47 -3.83 -11.42 9.21
C PRO A 47 -4.43 -12.51 10.12
N PRO A 48 -4.59 -13.73 9.59
CA PRO A 48 -4.88 -14.91 10.41
C PRO A 48 -3.89 -15.04 11.59
N PRO A 49 -4.34 -15.56 12.75
CA PRO A 49 -3.49 -15.75 13.90
C PRO A 49 -2.31 -16.67 13.57
N GLY A 50 -1.14 -16.41 14.16
CA GLY A 50 0.08 -17.20 13.97
C GLY A 50 0.94 -16.79 12.77
N LEU A 51 0.57 -15.76 12.02
CA LEU A 51 1.40 -15.21 10.94
C LEU A 51 2.20 -13.98 11.39
N PRO A 52 3.46 -13.82 10.96
CA PRO A 52 4.33 -12.70 11.36
C PRO A 52 4.03 -11.39 10.58
N PHE A 53 2.83 -11.26 10.02
CA PHE A 53 2.42 -10.09 9.27
C PHE A 53 1.64 -9.14 10.17
N ARG A 54 1.66 -7.85 9.84
CA ARG A 54 0.81 -6.86 10.51
C ARG A 54 -0.53 -6.71 9.80
N TRP A 55 -0.53 -6.88 8.48
CA TRP A 55 -1.72 -6.80 7.65
C TRP A 55 -1.71 -7.87 6.56
N LEU A 56 -2.90 -8.24 6.11
CA LEU A 56 -3.13 -8.99 4.88
C LEU A 56 -3.75 -8.05 3.85
N LEU A 57 -3.04 -7.80 2.75
CA LEU A 57 -3.54 -7.02 1.62
C LEU A 57 -4.20 -7.95 0.61
N ARG A 58 -5.43 -7.65 0.19
CA ARG A 58 -6.21 -8.40 -0.80
C ARG A 58 -6.52 -7.53 -2.00
N VAL A 59 -6.28 -8.08 -3.19
CA VAL A 59 -6.51 -7.43 -4.49
C VAL A 59 -7.21 -8.43 -5.42
N GLY A 60 -8.54 -8.36 -5.49
CA GLY A 60 -9.34 -9.41 -6.13
C GLY A 60 -9.03 -10.78 -5.49
N ALA A 61 -8.60 -11.76 -6.28
CA ALA A 61 -8.21 -13.09 -5.79
C ALA A 61 -6.81 -13.15 -5.15
N ARG A 62 -5.96 -12.13 -5.34
CA ARG A 62 -4.58 -12.11 -4.85
C ARG A 62 -4.53 -11.68 -3.39
N GLN A 63 -3.65 -12.29 -2.62
CA GLN A 63 -3.40 -11.94 -1.22
C GLN A 63 -1.90 -11.81 -0.95
N ARG A 64 -1.53 -10.89 -0.06
CA ARG A 64 -0.14 -10.68 0.34
C ARG A 64 -0.04 -10.24 1.80
N GLY A 65 0.77 -10.94 2.57
CA GLY A 65 1.15 -10.53 3.92
C GLY A 65 2.10 -9.33 3.89
N ILE A 66 1.82 -8.33 4.73
CA ILE A 66 2.60 -7.11 4.84
C ILE A 66 3.01 -6.91 6.30
N SER A 67 4.32 -6.82 6.54
CA SER A 67 4.89 -6.70 7.89
C SER A 67 4.95 -5.26 8.40
N GLY A 68 4.95 -4.27 7.52
CA GLY A 68 5.18 -2.88 7.90
C GLY A 68 4.61 -1.86 6.94
N LEU A 69 4.47 -0.63 7.44
CA LEU A 69 3.80 0.47 6.75
C LEU A 69 4.48 0.85 5.42
N PRO A 70 5.83 0.90 5.32
CA PRO A 70 6.48 1.19 4.04
C PRO A 70 6.15 0.14 2.96
N GLY A 71 6.07 -1.13 3.36
CA GLY A 71 5.66 -2.22 2.47
C GLY A 71 4.22 -2.05 2.01
N LEU A 72 3.31 -1.68 2.93
CA LEU A 72 1.92 -1.44 2.63
C LEU A 72 1.76 -0.33 1.58
N LEU A 73 2.34 0.84 1.85
CA LEU A 73 2.26 1.99 0.94
C LEU A 73 2.87 1.69 -0.43
N ARG A 74 4.01 1.00 -0.48
CA ARG A 74 4.64 0.58 -1.74
C ARG A 74 3.72 -0.32 -2.56
N HIS A 75 3.09 -1.31 -1.92
CA HIS A 75 2.19 -2.24 -2.59
C HIS A 75 0.88 -1.56 -3.04
N LEU A 76 0.27 -0.73 -2.19
CA LEU A 76 -0.90 0.06 -2.58
C LEU A 76 -0.61 0.96 -3.77
N ARG A 77 0.52 1.68 -3.75
CA ARG A 77 0.92 2.54 -4.85
C ARG A 77 1.08 1.77 -6.17
N ALA A 78 1.70 0.59 -6.12
CA ALA A 78 1.91 -0.25 -7.30
C ALA A 78 0.59 -0.77 -7.90
N GLU A 79 -0.38 -1.11 -7.05
CA GLU A 79 -1.68 -1.65 -7.49
C GLU A 79 -2.65 -0.55 -7.95
N LEU A 80 -2.60 0.64 -7.35
CA LEU A 80 -3.53 1.75 -7.65
C LEU A 80 -3.10 2.64 -8.83
N ALA A 81 -1.84 2.56 -9.26
CA ALA A 81 -1.31 3.39 -10.33
C ALA A 81 -0.28 2.64 -11.19
N PRO A 82 -0.71 1.60 -11.91
CA PRO A 82 0.18 0.79 -12.75
C PRO A 82 0.79 1.61 -13.90
N GLU A 83 0.12 2.67 -14.34
CA GLU A 83 0.60 3.64 -15.35
C GLU A 83 1.93 4.32 -14.95
N ARG A 84 2.20 4.44 -13.64
CA ARG A 84 3.48 4.91 -13.08
C ARG A 84 4.30 3.76 -12.49
N ALA A 85 4.12 2.53 -12.97
CA ALA A 85 5.04 1.44 -12.68
C ALA A 85 6.45 1.95 -12.93
N ALA A 86 7.20 2.02 -11.82
CA ALA A 86 8.41 2.81 -11.66
C ALA A 86 9.27 2.79 -12.93
N SER A 87 9.70 3.98 -13.37
CA SER A 87 10.92 4.09 -14.16
C SER A 87 11.97 3.26 -13.42
N ARG A 88 12.30 2.08 -13.97
CA ARG A 88 13.27 1.16 -13.36
C ARG A 88 14.62 1.85 -13.46
N LEU A 89 14.95 2.63 -12.43
CA LEU A 89 16.19 3.35 -12.39
C LEU A 89 17.25 2.38 -11.88
N ARG A 90 18.06 1.88 -12.81
CA ARG A 90 19.22 1.05 -12.48
C ARG A 90 20.30 1.96 -11.93
N LEU A 91 20.40 2.03 -10.61
CA LEU A 91 21.55 2.63 -9.94
C LEU A 91 22.75 1.72 -10.20
N THR A 92 23.61 2.14 -11.13
CA THR A 92 24.90 1.48 -11.36
C THR A 92 25.92 2.20 -10.51
N PRO A 93 26.65 1.53 -9.60
CA PRO A 93 27.67 2.20 -8.81
C PRO A 93 28.71 2.80 -9.75
N ARG A 94 28.91 4.12 -9.66
CA ARG A 94 30.02 4.79 -10.35
C ARG A 94 31.28 4.52 -9.53
N PRO A 95 32.36 3.94 -10.10
CA PRO A 95 33.61 3.82 -9.39
C PRO A 95 34.08 5.21 -8.93
N LEU A 96 34.37 5.36 -7.63
CA LEU A 96 34.92 6.59 -7.05
C LEU A 96 36.46 6.65 -7.16
N LEU A 97 37.07 5.68 -7.83
CA LEU A 97 38.51 5.70 -8.07
C LEU A 97 38.82 6.65 -9.23
N LEU A 98 39.53 7.73 -8.90
CA LEU A 98 40.23 8.56 -9.88
C LEU A 98 41.40 7.77 -10.49
N PRO A 99 41.74 7.99 -11.77
CA PRO A 99 42.90 7.38 -12.41
C PRO A 99 44.22 7.79 -11.73
#